data_AF-A0A926HQ32-F1
#
_entry.id   AF-A0A926HQ32-F1
#
_cell.length_a   1.000
_cell.length_b   1.000
_cell.length_c   1.000
_cell.angle_alpha   90.00
_cell.angle_beta   90.00
_cell.angle_gamma   90.00
#
_symmetry.space_group_name_H-M   'P 1'
#
loop_
_entity.id
_entity.type
_entity.pdbx_description
1 polymer ?
#
loop_
_entity_poly.entity_id
_entity_poly.type
_entity_poly.pdbx_seq_one_letter_code
_entity_poly.pdbx_strand_id
1 'polypeptide(L)'
;MAARESLYHEKQRVYKAFRLCCSYEVAAEQKARATYEHILDYADDPDVIAPLKFLREREIVHFQRFGEAMELLKQRFAQKRVF
;
A
#
# COMPACT_ATOMS: atom_id res chain seq x y z
N MET A 1 3.46 31.13 17.37
CA MET A 1 2.33 30.55 16.61
C MET A 1 2.78 29.97 15.26
N ALA A 2 3.63 30.66 14.49
CA ALA A 2 4.12 30.21 13.17
C ALA A 2 4.77 28.80 13.10
N ALA A 3 5.55 28.39 14.11
CA ALA A 3 6.21 27.07 14.11
C ALA A 3 5.22 25.89 14.20
N ARG A 4 4.06 26.08 14.83
CA ARG A 4 3.03 25.04 14.96
C ARG A 4 2.26 24.83 13.65
N GLU A 5 2.02 25.90 12.91
CA GLU A 5 1.37 25.87 11.59
C GLU A 5 2.29 25.25 10.53
N SER A 6 3.58 25.60 10.54
CA SER A 6 4.60 25.01 9.65
C SER A 6 4.68 23.48 9.83
N LEU A 7 4.75 23.00 11.08
CA LEU A 7 4.76 21.56 11.40
C LEU A 7 3.46 20.84 11.03
N TYR A 8 2.32 21.54 10.96
CA TYR A 8 1.04 20.96 10.55
C TYR A 8 1.01 20.75 9.03
N HIS A 9 1.44 21.75 8.26
CA HIS A 9 1.52 21.66 6.80
C HIS A 9 2.53 20.61 6.33
N GLU A 10 3.65 20.47 7.03
CA GLU A 10 4.65 19.43 6.74
C GLU A 10 4.11 18.02 7.00
N LYS A 11 3.40 17.81 8.11
CA LYS A 11 2.71 16.55 8.41
C LYS A 11 1.64 16.20 7.38
N GLN A 12 0.90 17.19 6.90
CA GLN A 12 -0.07 17.01 5.82
C GLN A 12 0.60 16.68 4.48
N ARG A 13 1.78 17.26 4.18
CA ARG A 13 2.57 16.87 3.00
C ARG A 13 3.04 15.42 3.08
N VAL A 14 3.58 15.00 4.22
CA VAL A 14 4.03 13.61 4.42
C VAL A 14 2.84 12.62 4.32
N TYR A 15 1.71 12.94 4.94
CA TYR A 15 0.50 12.11 4.84
C TYR A 15 -0.03 12.04 3.40
N LYS A 16 -0.06 13.17 2.69
CA LYS A 16 -0.54 13.23 1.29
C LYS A 16 0.43 12.51 0.34
N ALA A 17 1.74 12.62 0.55
CA ALA A 17 2.75 11.91 -0.21
C ALA A 17 2.68 10.40 0.03
N PHE A 18 2.55 9.98 1.29
CA PHE A 18 2.38 8.56 1.64
C PHE A 18 1.07 8.00 1.09
N ARG A 19 -0.04 8.74 1.17
CA ARG A 19 -1.33 8.34 0.60
C ARG A 19 -1.29 8.20 -0.92
N LEU A 20 -0.61 9.13 -1.60
CA LEU A 20 -0.44 9.09 -3.05
C LEU A 20 0.42 7.88 -3.46
N CYS A 21 1.54 7.65 -2.76
CA CYS A 21 2.40 6.48 -2.97
C CYS A 21 1.62 5.17 -2.75
N CYS A 22 0.96 4.99 -1.61
CA CYS A 22 0.17 3.79 -1.35
C CYS A 22 -0.97 3.57 -2.34
N SER A 23 -1.60 4.63 -2.87
CA SER A 23 -2.62 4.46 -3.92
C SER A 23 -2.03 4.01 -5.26
N TYR A 24 -0.83 4.48 -5.57
CA TYR A 24 -0.10 4.10 -6.78
C TYR A 24 0.46 2.67 -6.67
N GLU A 25 0.96 2.29 -5.49
CA GLU A 25 1.41 0.93 -5.20
C GLU A 25 0.23 -0.03 -5.19
N VAL A 26 -0.87 0.26 -4.50
CA VAL A 26 -2.09 -0.59 -4.54
C VAL A 26 -2.59 -0.78 -5.99
N ALA A 27 -2.52 0.24 -6.84
CA ALA A 27 -2.88 0.09 -8.25
C ALA A 27 -1.87 -0.77 -9.03
N ALA A 28 -0.57 -0.63 -8.76
CA ALA A 28 0.49 -1.44 -9.36
C ALA A 28 0.43 -2.92 -8.91
N GLU A 29 0.27 -3.19 -7.61
CA GLU A 29 0.18 -4.54 -7.05
C GLU A 29 -1.08 -5.25 -7.53
N GLN A 30 -2.21 -4.55 -7.68
CA GLN A 30 -3.43 -5.13 -8.27
C GLN A 30 -3.25 -5.45 -9.75
N LYS A 31 -2.51 -4.62 -10.50
CA LYS A 31 -2.16 -4.90 -11.90
C LYS A 31 -1.21 -6.10 -12.03
N ALA A 32 -0.23 -6.21 -11.15
CA ALA A 32 0.67 -7.36 -11.06
C ALA A 32 -0.10 -8.64 -10.72
N ARG A 33 -0.98 -8.60 -9.71
CA ARG A 33 -1.86 -9.73 -9.33
C ARG A 33 -2.70 -10.22 -10.51
N ALA A 34 -3.39 -9.32 -11.21
CA ALA A 34 -4.21 -9.68 -12.37
C ALA A 34 -3.36 -10.29 -13.50
N THR A 35 -2.13 -9.80 -13.69
CA THR A 35 -1.19 -10.35 -14.67
C THR A 35 -0.76 -11.77 -14.30
N TYR A 36 -0.42 -12.01 -13.03
CA TYR A 36 -0.03 -13.35 -12.57
C TYR A 36 -1.19 -14.35 -12.55
N GLU A 37 -2.40 -13.91 -12.18
CA GLU A 37 -3.60 -14.75 -12.28
C GLU A 37 -3.87 -15.17 -13.72
N HIS A 38 -3.76 -14.24 -14.68
CA HIS A 38 -3.95 -14.56 -16.08
C HIS A 38 -2.89 -15.56 -16.59
N ILE A 39 -1.62 -15.40 -16.21
CA ILE A 39 -0.56 -16.34 -16.64
C ILE A 39 -0.78 -17.73 -16.03
N LEU A 40 -1.23 -17.81 -14.76
CA LEU A 40 -1.52 -19.08 -14.10
C LEU A 40 -2.62 -19.88 -14.79
N ASP A 41 -3.59 -19.22 -15.43
CA ASP A 41 -4.65 -19.90 -16.18
C ASP A 41 -4.14 -20.60 -17.46
N TYR A 42 -2.97 -20.21 -17.98
CA TYR A 42 -2.35 -20.79 -19.18
C TYR A 42 -1.03 -21.54 -18.89
N ALA A 43 -0.58 -21.58 -17.64
CA ALA A 43 0.66 -22.23 -17.28
C ALA A 43 0.41 -23.70 -16.91
N ASP A 44 1.04 -24.62 -17.64
CA ASP A 44 0.98 -26.06 -17.38
C ASP A 44 2.25 -26.58 -16.68
N ASP A 45 3.34 -25.79 -16.65
CA ASP A 45 4.62 -26.17 -16.07
C ASP A 45 4.64 -25.90 -14.54
N PRO A 46 4.77 -26.93 -13.69
CA PRO A 46 4.83 -26.76 -12.23
C PRO A 46 5.96 -25.86 -11.75
N ASP A 47 7.09 -25.81 -12.46
CA ASP A 47 8.24 -24.96 -12.10
C ASP A 47 7.98 -23.46 -12.38
N VAL A 48 6.99 -23.15 -13.23
CA VAL A 48 6.52 -21.78 -13.49
C VAL A 48 5.37 -21.41 -12.55
N ILE A 49 4.48 -22.37 -12.25
CA ILE A 49 3.32 -22.17 -11.37
C ILE A 49 3.75 -21.85 -9.93
N ALA A 50 4.75 -22.56 -9.40
CA ALA A 50 5.21 -22.39 -8.02
C ALA A 50 5.68 -20.95 -7.70
N PRO A 51 6.60 -20.33 -8.47
CA PRO A 51 7.01 -18.95 -8.24
C PRO A 51 5.88 -17.94 -8.49
N LEU A 52 5.00 -18.17 -9.48
CA LEU A 52 3.85 -17.28 -9.74
C LEU A 52 2.84 -17.25 -8.58
N LYS A 53 2.56 -18.42 -7.98
CA LYS A 53 1.70 -18.50 -6.78
C LYS A 53 2.31 -17.74 -5.61
N PHE A 54 3.61 -17.88 -5.39
CA PHE A 54 4.34 -17.14 -4.35
C PHE A 54 4.26 -15.62 -4.57
N LEU A 55 4.48 -15.14 -5.80
CA LEU A 55 4.37 -13.71 -6.13
C LEU A 55 2.94 -13.20 -5.91
N ARG A 56 1.93 -13.93 -6.37
CA ARG A 56 0.52 -13.58 -6.17
C ARG A 56 0.16 -13.43 -4.69
N GLU A 57 0.61 -14.35 -3.83
CA GLU A 57 0.34 -14.29 -2.40
C GLU A 57 1.01 -13.08 -1.74
N ARG A 58 2.23 -12.72 -2.18
CA ARG A 58 2.92 -11.52 -1.67
C ARG A 58 2.14 -10.23 -1.95
N GLU A 59 1.50 -10.12 -3.11
CA GLU A 59 0.69 -8.93 -3.42
C GLU A 59 -0.53 -8.77 -2.51
N ILE A 60 -1.12 -9.88 -2.08
CA ILE A 60 -2.22 -9.88 -1.10
C ILE A 60 -1.71 -9.39 0.26
N VAL A 61 -0.53 -9.87 0.68
CA VAL A 61 0.11 -9.45 1.93
C VAL A 61 0.50 -7.97 1.88
N HIS A 62 1.09 -7.51 0.78
CA HIS A 62 1.42 -6.09 0.58
C HIS A 62 0.19 -5.22 0.73
N PHE A 63 -0.91 -5.56 0.06
CA PHE A 63 -2.18 -4.83 0.17
C PHE A 63 -2.67 -4.73 1.63
N GLN A 64 -2.70 -5.85 2.35
CA GLN A 64 -3.13 -5.88 3.74
C GLN A 64 -2.21 -5.04 4.66
N ARG A 65 -0.89 -5.18 4.52
CA ARG A 65 0.10 -4.46 5.33
C ARG A 65 0.10 -2.96 5.08
N PHE A 66 -0.04 -2.54 3.82
CA PHE A 66 -0.18 -1.12 3.49
C PHE A 66 -1.49 -0.54 4.01
N GLY A 67 -2.59 -1.31 3.97
CA GLY A 67 -3.86 -0.93 4.59
C GLY A 67 -3.71 -0.69 6.09
N GLU A 68 -3.09 -1.62 6.81
CA GLU A 68 -2.81 -1.51 8.25
C GLU A 68 -1.93 -0.29 8.57
N ALA A 69 -0.84 -0.09 7.83
CA ALA A 69 0.05 1.05 8.00
C ALA A 69 -0.65 2.39 7.78
N MET A 70 -1.51 2.48 6.76
CA MET A 70 -2.30 3.68 6.49
C MET A 70 -3.29 3.97 7.62
N GLU A 71 -3.93 2.94 8.18
CA GLU A 71 -4.88 3.11 9.28
C GLU A 71 -4.19 3.59 10.56
N LEU A 72 -3.03 3.03 10.89
CA LEU A 72 -2.20 3.48 12.01
C LEU A 72 -1.77 4.95 11.85
N LEU A 73 -1.38 5.36 10.64
CA LEU A 73 -1.05 6.76 10.35
C LEU A 73 -2.26 7.67 10.53
N LYS A 74 -3.44 7.29 9.99
CA LYS A 74 -4.67 8.06 10.19
C LYS A 74 -4.99 8.26 11.67
N GLN A 75 -4.90 7.19 12.47
CA GLN A 75 -5.12 7.27 13.91
C GLN A 75 -4.12 8.20 14.61
N ARG A 76 -2.83 8.11 14.24
CA ARG A 76 -1.76 9.00 14.75
C ARG A 76 -2.02 10.47 14.45
N PHE A 77 -2.58 10.78 13.27
CA PHE A 77 -2.93 12.15 12.89
C PHE A 77 -4.26 12.62 13.51
N ALA A 78 -5.21 11.71 13.74
CA ALA A 78 -6.49 12.02 14.40
C ALA A 78 -6.32 12.32 15.90
N GLN A 79 -5.40 11.65 16.59
CA GLN A 79 -5.14 11.83 18.03
C GLN A 79 -4.59 13.22 18.41
N LYS A 80 -4.18 14.07 17.46
CA LYS A 80 -3.71 15.44 17.74
C LYS A 80 -4.81 16.51 17.84
N ARG A 81 -6.09 16.12 17.99
CA ARG A 81 -7.22 17.03 18.23
C ARG A 81 -7.73 17.02 19.68
N VAL A 82 -6.86 16.88 20.67
CA VAL A 82 -7.23 16.99 22.09
C VAL A 82 -6.54 18.22 22.67
N PHE A 83 -7.28 19.34 22.61
CA PHE A 83 -7.08 20.69 23.18
C PHE A 83 -5.86 21.51 22.70
#